data_AF-J7LC78-F1
#
_entry.id   AF-J7LC78-F1
#
_cell.length_a   1.000
_cell.length_b   1.000
_cell.length_c   1.000
_cell.angle_alpha   90.00
_cell.angle_beta   90.00
_cell.angle_gamma   90.00
#
_symmetry.space_group_name_H-M   'P 1'
#
loop_
_entity.id
_entity.type
_entity.pdbx_description
1 polymer ?
#
loop_
_entity_poly.entity_id
_entity_poly.type
_entity_poly.pdbx_seq_one_letter_code
_entity_poly.pdbx_strand_id
1 'polypeptide(L)'
;MSVRVNEPSGPSPTEVIASWLPYDARFRENAVRHALADPSGRGLHRYVDRLARGNDDDGPLTEDGLRTMAAIREDLAGRPLASVDWRFVRERLVSDPDRARPPSSHVSHLSSSSRNSARR
;
A
#
# COMPACT_ATOMS: atom_id res chain seq x y z
N MET A 1 34.44 -11.46 -22.01
CA MET A 1 33.05 -11.92 -22.21
C MET A 1 32.37 -11.91 -20.85
N SER A 2 31.60 -10.87 -20.52
CA SER A 2 30.88 -10.80 -19.26
C SER A 2 29.45 -11.25 -19.49
N VAL A 3 29.08 -12.35 -18.83
CA VAL A 3 27.75 -12.96 -18.87
C VAL A 3 26.78 -11.97 -18.23
N ARG A 4 25.84 -11.42 -19.01
CA ARG A 4 24.77 -10.60 -18.44
C ARG A 4 23.89 -11.54 -17.64
N VAL A 5 23.90 -11.35 -16.32
CA VAL A 5 22.96 -11.97 -15.40
C VAL A 5 21.58 -11.54 -15.88
N ASN A 6 20.75 -12.52 -16.23
CA ASN A 6 19.36 -12.28 -16.62
C ASN A 6 18.59 -11.91 -15.35
N GLU A 7 18.74 -10.66 -14.90
CA GLU A 7 17.87 -10.09 -13.89
C GLU A 7 16.43 -10.13 -14.44
N PRO A 8 15.43 -10.63 -13.69
CA PRO A 8 14.06 -10.48 -14.11
C PRO A 8 13.78 -8.98 -14.26
N SER A 9 13.50 -8.53 -15.48
CA SER A 9 13.45 -7.10 -15.87
C SER A 9 12.30 -6.29 -15.24
N GLY A 10 11.67 -6.77 -14.17
CA GLY A 10 10.52 -6.15 -13.52
C GLY A 10 10.54 -6.34 -11.99
N PRO A 11 9.76 -5.54 -11.25
CA PRO A 11 9.75 -5.54 -9.79
C PRO A 11 9.50 -6.95 -9.26
N SER A 12 10.11 -7.31 -8.15
CA SER A 12 9.85 -8.59 -7.48
C SER A 12 8.38 -8.65 -6.99
N PRO A 13 7.82 -9.85 -6.79
CA PRO A 13 6.48 -9.99 -6.20
C PRO A 13 6.33 -9.23 -4.88
N THR A 14 7.38 -9.24 -4.06
CA THR A 14 7.45 -8.48 -2.81
C THR A 14 7.34 -6.98 -3.04
N GLU A 15 8.05 -6.44 -4.03
CA GLU A 15 8.00 -5.01 -4.35
C GLU A 15 6.64 -4.59 -4.91
N VAL A 16 6.01 -5.41 -5.75
CA VAL A 16 4.66 -5.14 -6.25
C VAL A 16 3.68 -5.02 -5.09
N ILE A 17 3.62 -6.02 -4.21
CA ILE A 17 2.69 -6.00 -3.06
C ILE A 17 3.04 -4.88 -2.08
N ALA A 18 4.32 -4.68 -1.78
CA ALA A 18 4.78 -3.64 -0.85
C ALA A 18 4.57 -2.21 -1.38
N SER A 19 4.49 -2.02 -2.69
CA SER A 19 4.24 -0.72 -3.33
C SER A 19 2.76 -0.44 -3.57
N TRP A 20 1.89 -1.46 -3.59
CA TRP A 20 0.44 -1.27 -3.76
C TRP A 20 -0.30 -1.21 -2.43
N LEU A 21 -0.15 -2.24 -1.59
CA LEU A 21 -1.01 -2.49 -0.44
C LEU A 21 -1.08 -1.32 0.57
N PRO A 22 0.02 -0.59 0.86
CA PRO A 22 -0.03 0.57 1.74
C PRO A 22 -0.84 1.75 1.22
N TYR A 23 -1.09 1.84 -0.10
CA TYR A 23 -1.72 3.01 -0.71
C TYR A 23 -3.14 2.76 -1.22
N ASP A 24 -3.59 1.50 -1.29
CA ASP A 24 -4.98 1.20 -1.63
C ASP A 24 -5.88 1.30 -0.40
N ALA A 25 -6.52 2.45 -0.23
CA ALA A 25 -7.35 2.75 0.93
C ALA A 25 -8.45 1.70 1.20
N ARG A 26 -8.94 1.02 0.15
CA ARG A 26 -10.00 0.01 0.25
C ARG A 26 -9.53 -1.23 1.01
N PHE A 27 -8.28 -1.63 0.81
CA PHE A 27 -7.74 -2.86 1.39
C PHE A 27 -6.80 -2.61 2.56
N ARG A 28 -6.27 -1.38 2.68
CA ARG A 28 -5.25 -1.00 3.66
C ARG A 28 -5.69 -1.28 5.10
N GLU A 29 -6.91 -0.90 5.49
CA GLU A 29 -7.36 -1.02 6.87
C GLU A 29 -7.39 -2.48 7.34
N ASN A 30 -8.01 -3.36 6.56
CA ASN A 30 -8.05 -4.79 6.82
C ASN A 30 -6.63 -5.40 6.74
N ALA A 31 -5.81 -4.99 5.77
CA ALA A 31 -4.42 -5.43 5.68
C ALA A 31 -3.61 -5.06 6.93
N VAL A 32 -3.75 -3.83 7.44
CA VAL A 32 -3.09 -3.36 8.68
C VAL A 32 -3.57 -4.21 9.86
N ARG A 33 -4.88 -4.48 9.97
CA ARG A 33 -5.42 -5.35 11.03
C ARG A 33 -4.77 -6.73 11.03
N HIS A 34 -4.65 -7.38 9.86
CA HIS A 34 -3.99 -8.68 9.74
C HIS A 34 -2.48 -8.62 10.00
N ALA A 35 -1.82 -7.55 9.57
CA ALA A 35 -0.40 -7.30 9.79
C ALA A 35 -0.06 -7.09 11.28
N LEU A 36 -0.93 -6.43 12.04
CA LEU A 36 -0.79 -6.22 13.47
C LEU A 36 -1.11 -7.49 14.26
N ALA A 37 -2.11 -8.26 13.83
CA ALA A 37 -2.53 -9.49 14.50
C ALA A 37 -1.52 -10.64 14.37
N ASP A 38 -0.74 -10.69 13.29
CA ASP A 38 0.24 -11.75 13.04
C ASP A 38 1.63 -11.22 12.64
N PRO A 39 2.59 -11.18 13.58
CA PRO A 39 3.96 -10.76 13.32
C PRO A 39 4.70 -11.58 12.28
N SER A 40 4.28 -12.83 12.03
CA SER A 40 4.89 -13.70 11.02
C SER A 40 4.52 -13.33 9.59
N GLY A 41 3.54 -12.44 9.40
CA GLY A 41 3.02 -12.06 8.08
C GLY A 41 2.09 -13.10 7.44
N ARG A 42 1.84 -14.25 8.09
CA ARG A 42 0.94 -15.29 7.55
C ARG A 42 -0.51 -14.83 7.50
N GLY A 43 -0.98 -14.06 8.48
CA GLY A 43 -2.28 -13.40 8.46
C GLY A 43 -2.44 -12.50 7.23
N LEU A 44 -1.43 -11.68 6.96
CA LEU A 44 -1.39 -10.81 5.79
C LEU A 44 -1.40 -11.59 4.48
N HIS A 45 -0.61 -12.67 4.38
CA HIS A 45 -0.62 -13.55 3.23
C HIS A 45 -2.02 -14.13 2.96
N ARG A 46 -2.68 -14.68 3.98
CA ARG A 46 -4.03 -15.27 3.84
C ARG A 46 -5.06 -14.25 3.39
N TYR A 47 -4.96 -13.02 3.89
CA TYR A 47 -5.85 -11.94 3.48
C TYR A 47 -5.66 -11.60 2.00
N VAL A 48 -4.43 -11.40 1.53
CA VAL A 48 -4.15 -11.06 0.13
C VAL A 48 -4.44 -12.24 -0.83
N ASP A 49 -4.20 -13.48 -0.40
CA ASP A 49 -4.60 -14.68 -1.15
C ASP A 49 -6.13 -14.76 -1.30
N ARG A 50 -6.88 -14.34 -0.29
CA ARG A 50 -8.35 -14.24 -0.40
C ARG A 50 -8.78 -13.15 -1.39
N LEU A 51 -8.14 -11.98 -1.34
CA LEU A 51 -8.39 -10.90 -2.30
C LEU A 51 -8.13 -11.37 -3.74
N ALA A 52 -7.06 -12.13 -3.96
CA ALA A 52 -6.71 -12.66 -5.29
C ALA A 52 -7.77 -13.65 -5.84
N ARG A 53 -8.58 -14.23 -4.95
CA ARG A 53 -9.74 -15.07 -5.27
C ARG A 53 -11.05 -14.29 -5.34
N GLY A 54 -11.01 -12.96 -5.26
CA GLY A 54 -12.18 -12.10 -5.40
C GLY A 54 -13.00 -11.93 -4.14
N ASN A 55 -12.43 -12.15 -2.95
CA ASN A 55 -13.13 -11.95 -1.68
C ASN A 55 -12.27 -11.18 -0.67
N ASP A 56 -12.88 -10.34 0.16
CA ASP A 56 -12.25 -9.74 1.33
C ASP A 56 -12.76 -10.40 2.64
N ASP A 57 -12.72 -9.67 3.75
CA ASP A 57 -13.25 -10.14 5.04
C ASP A 57 -14.78 -10.00 5.16
N ASP A 58 -15.39 -9.09 4.41
CA ASP A 58 -16.81 -8.72 4.44
C ASP A 58 -17.61 -9.40 3.31
N GLY A 59 -16.94 -9.96 2.29
CA GLY A 59 -17.58 -10.75 1.25
C GLY A 59 -16.87 -10.66 -0.11
N PRO A 60 -17.63 -10.86 -1.21
CA PRO A 60 -17.10 -10.70 -2.56
C PRO A 60 -16.61 -9.28 -2.84
N LEU A 61 -15.53 -9.15 -3.61
CA LEU A 61 -15.03 -7.85 -4.05
C LEU A 61 -16.02 -7.16 -5.00
N THR A 62 -16.05 -5.84 -4.93
CA THR A 62 -16.71 -5.00 -5.94
C THR A 62 -16.00 -5.11 -7.29
N GLU A 63 -16.64 -4.65 -8.37
CA GLU A 63 -16.04 -4.63 -9.70
C GLU A 63 -14.68 -3.90 -9.72
N ASP A 64 -14.58 -2.76 -9.02
CA ASP A 64 -13.33 -2.02 -8.91
C ASP A 64 -12.26 -2.78 -8.11
N GLY A 65 -12.68 -3.54 -7.09
CA GLY A 65 -11.78 -4.43 -6.37
C GLY A 65 -11.25 -5.56 -7.26
N LEU A 66 -12.12 -6.17 -8.06
CA LEU A 66 -11.74 -7.20 -9.03
C LEU A 66 -10.78 -6.64 -10.10
N ARG A 67 -11.03 -5.43 -10.62
CA ARG A 67 -10.15 -4.76 -11.59
C ARG A 67 -8.78 -4.48 -10.98
N THR A 68 -8.73 -4.01 -9.74
CA THR A 68 -7.46 -3.83 -9.03
C THR A 68 -6.72 -5.15 -8.85
N MET A 69 -7.40 -6.22 -8.42
CA MET A 69 -6.75 -7.52 -8.26
C MET A 69 -6.27 -8.10 -9.60
N ALA A 70 -6.95 -7.82 -10.71
CA ALA A 70 -6.49 -8.17 -12.04
C ALA A 70 -5.17 -7.46 -12.39
N ALA A 71 -5.10 -6.14 -12.21
CA ALA A 71 -3.88 -5.36 -12.45
C ALA A 71 -2.70 -5.86 -11.60
N ILE A 72 -2.93 -6.14 -10.31
CA ILE A 72 -1.88 -6.69 -9.44
C ILE A 72 -1.40 -8.06 -9.92
N ARG A 73 -2.29 -8.92 -10.41
CA ARG A 73 -1.90 -10.23 -10.97
C ARG A 73 -1.07 -10.10 -12.24
N GLU A 74 -1.36 -9.09 -13.06
CA GLU A 74 -0.56 -8.75 -14.24
C GLU A 74 0.83 -8.25 -13.84
N ASP A 75 0.94 -7.36 -12.84
CA ASP A 75 2.22 -6.85 -12.33
C ASP A 75 3.07 -7.95 -11.65
N LEU A 76 2.41 -8.92 -11.01
CA LEU A 76 3.08 -10.11 -10.50
C LEU A 76 3.62 -11.00 -11.64
N ALA A 77 3.21 -10.78 -12.89
CA ALA A 77 3.61 -11.54 -14.07
C ALA A 77 3.39 -13.06 -13.88
N GLY A 78 2.29 -13.43 -13.22
CA GLY A 78 1.97 -14.83 -12.90
C GLY A 78 2.82 -15.46 -11.79
N ARG A 79 3.71 -14.70 -11.14
CA ARG A 79 4.50 -15.21 -10.01
C ARG A 79 3.60 -15.45 -8.78
N PRO A 80 3.81 -16.54 -8.05
CA PRO A 80 2.93 -16.93 -6.94
C PRO A 80 3.08 -15.98 -5.75
N LEU A 81 1.97 -15.70 -5.07
CA LEU A 81 1.98 -14.99 -3.78
C LEU A 81 2.84 -15.68 -2.70
N ALA A 82 3.07 -16.99 -2.84
CA ALA A 82 3.97 -17.74 -1.97
C ALA A 82 5.44 -17.28 -2.02
N SER A 83 5.87 -16.58 -3.08
CA SER A 83 7.24 -16.05 -3.20
C SER A 83 7.39 -14.64 -2.60
N VAL A 84 6.32 -14.06 -2.06
CA VAL A 84 6.35 -12.73 -1.42
C VAL A 84 6.95 -12.84 -0.03
N ASP A 85 7.86 -11.92 0.32
CA ASP A 85 8.31 -11.75 1.70
C ASP A 85 7.25 -10.98 2.49
N TRP A 86 6.34 -11.73 3.10
CA TRP A 86 5.23 -11.19 3.88
C TRP A 86 5.67 -10.47 5.15
N ARG A 87 6.85 -10.80 5.70
CA ARG A 87 7.38 -10.11 6.87
C ARG A 87 7.80 -8.69 6.49
N PHE A 88 8.47 -8.56 5.35
CA PHE A 88 8.85 -7.26 4.80
C PHE A 88 7.64 -6.40 4.41
N VAL A 89 6.64 -6.97 3.72
CA VAL A 89 5.40 -6.25 3.40
C VAL A 89 4.71 -5.76 4.67
N ARG A 90 4.62 -6.63 5.70
CA ARG A 90 4.07 -6.26 7.01
C ARG A 90 4.85 -5.09 7.61
N GLU A 91 6.17 -5.20 7.70
CA GLU A 91 7.03 -4.15 8.25
C GLU A 91 6.79 -2.80 7.55
N ARG A 92 6.70 -2.78 6.22
CA ARG A 92 6.33 -1.56 5.47
C ARG A 92 4.95 -1.04 5.81
N LEU A 93 3.95 -1.92 5.85
CA LEU A 93 2.56 -1.55 6.08
C LEU A 93 2.34 -0.96 7.49
N VAL A 94 3.07 -1.46 8.50
CA VAL A 94 2.95 -0.98 9.89
C VAL A 94 3.92 0.17 10.22
N SER A 95 5.02 0.31 9.48
CA SER A 95 6.03 1.37 9.70
C SER A 95 5.68 2.69 9.02
N ASP A 96 4.64 2.73 8.17
CA ASP A 96 4.10 3.96 7.57
C ASP A 96 2.70 4.34 8.11
N PRO A 97 2.57 4.66 9.42
CA PRO A 97 1.34 5.26 9.95
C PRO A 97 1.24 6.77 9.66
N ASP A 98 2.34 7.44 9.28
CA ASP A 98 2.48 8.91 9.31
C ASP A 98 2.30 9.62 7.97
N ARG A 99 2.11 8.92 6.83
CA ARG A 99 1.55 9.57 5.62
C ARG A 99 0.05 9.88 5.74
N ALA A 100 -0.60 9.48 6.83
CA ALA A 100 -1.97 9.85 7.21
C ALA A 100 -2.04 11.09 8.14
N ARG A 101 -0.90 11.70 8.52
CA ARG A 101 -0.87 13.00 9.18
C ARG A 101 -0.61 14.06 8.10
N PRO A 102 -1.47 15.09 7.92
CA PRO A 102 -1.10 16.20 7.06
C PRO A 102 0.21 16.81 7.59
N PRO A 103 1.12 17.30 6.74
CA PRO A 103 2.27 18.03 7.22
C PRO A 103 1.74 19.13 8.13
N SER A 104 2.03 19.04 9.44
CA SER A 104 1.71 20.12 10.37
C SER A 104 2.31 21.37 9.73
N SER A 105 1.42 22.23 9.25
CA SER A 105 1.80 23.47 8.60
C SER A 105 2.75 24.16 9.56
N HIS A 106 4.00 24.30 9.12
CA HIS A 106 4.91 25.26 9.70
C HIS A 106 4.15 26.58 9.63
N VAL A 107 3.63 27.03 10.77
CA VAL A 107 3.13 28.39 10.94
C VAL A 107 4.38 29.26 10.92
N SER A 108 4.89 29.52 9.72
CA SER A 108 5.82 30.61 9.50
C SER A 108 5.00 31.88 9.49
N HIS A 109 5.01 32.52 10.64
CA HIS A 109 4.69 33.93 10.80
C HIS A 109 5.40 34.74 9.71
N LEU A 110 4.61 35.47 8.91
CA LEU A 110 5.04 36.73 8.35
C LEU A 110 3.84 37.68 8.34
N SER A 111 3.79 38.49 9.40
CA SER A 111 3.18 39.80 9.38
C SER A 111 3.72 40.59 8.19
N SER A 112 2.84 41.16 7.37
CA SER A 112 2.71 42.62 7.27
C SER A 112 1.74 43.04 6.15
N SER A 113 0.73 43.78 6.59
CA SER A 113 0.22 45.02 5.98
C SER A 113 -0.48 44.94 4.62
N SER A 114 -1.76 45.31 4.63
CA SER A 114 -2.20 46.65 4.17
C SER A 114 -3.52 46.61 3.40
N ARG A 115 -4.56 47.22 4.02
CA ARG A 115 -5.70 47.99 3.47
C ARG A 115 -6.94 47.69 4.32
N ASN A 116 -7.88 48.56 4.58
CA ASN A 116 -8.11 50.00 4.45
C ASN A 116 -9.57 50.16 4.92
N SER A 117 -9.94 51.34 5.41
CA SER A 117 -11.32 51.81 5.62
C SER A 117 -12.15 51.20 6.76
N ALA A 118 -12.51 52.03 7.75
CA ALA A 118 -13.82 52.69 7.73
C ALA A 118 -14.02 53.63 8.94
N ARG A 119 -14.39 54.88 8.62
CA ARG A 119 -15.47 55.66 9.24
C ARG A 119 -15.52 55.76 10.78
N ARG A 120 -15.20 56.93 11.31
CA ARG A 120 -16.17 57.99 11.69
C ARG A 120 -15.44 59.20 12.27
#